data_AF-A0A1J8QQH9-F1
#
_entry.id   AF-A0A1J8QQH9-F1
#
_cell.length_a   1.000
_cell.length_b   1.000
_cell.length_c   1.000
_cell.angle_alpha   90.00
_cell.angle_beta   90.00
_cell.angle_gamma   90.00
#
_symmetry.space_group_name_H-M   'P 1'
#
loop_
_entity.id
_entity.type
_entity.pdbx_description
1 polymer ?
#
loop_
_entity_poly.entity_id
_entity_poly.type
_entity_poly.pdbx_seq_one_letter_code
_entity_poly.pdbx_strand_id
1 'polypeptide(L)'
;MLYLTSDDFPIFIPFGVIGFYRYLWYMFRIVASSTYRPVPLPENPTYIASEDVTIIVPTIDAGEEFKEAAHSWLAGKPKEIIIITEEKMLGPLQELATAVDPERIRVLTVPFANKRLQMAHGIRNTTTDIIVFADDDAIWPPTMLPYMLACFEDQKVGGVGTSQRVQPVGERMTVWEVLAAFRLTIRNIEISSSTHIDGGLPCLSGRTAAYRTVILKDPEFLHGFTHDYWLGKYQLNSGDDKFLTRWMVDKLFNPFTLLVGPCLVGYLVWKSTIPVEDGGYHLPWWNIILSYTVWLMATRTAKLLPHLWHTPSHIIYVPAFILFGYYFAIMKLYALFTLHETGWGTRAGIGDPTKATAATDGGVSVVQEKAYYGVPTTPTSPQSPYHQPAVEMQAGYTPHAAYGGQTVYTR
;
A
#
# COMPACT_ATOMS: atom_id res chain seq x y z
N MET A 1 29.23 -24.09 39.67
CA MET A 1 28.14 -24.93 40.20
C MET A 1 27.19 -23.96 40.91
N LEU A 2 26.05 -23.61 40.29
CA LEU A 2 25.06 -22.72 40.91
C LEU A 2 24.24 -23.57 41.90
N TYR A 3 24.38 -23.29 43.20
CA TYR A 3 23.59 -23.94 44.23
C TYR A 3 22.20 -23.29 44.27
N LEU A 4 21.16 -24.05 43.91
CA LEU A 4 19.75 -23.68 44.05
C LEU A 4 19.31 -24.01 45.49
N THR A 5 19.49 -23.08 46.42
CA THR A 5 18.83 -23.14 47.74
C THR A 5 17.39 -22.64 47.60
N SER A 6 16.43 -23.35 48.20
CA SER A 6 14.98 -23.16 48.03
C SER A 6 14.43 -21.81 48.50
N ASP A 7 15.25 -20.98 49.14
CA ASP A 7 14.77 -19.88 49.97
C ASP A 7 14.72 -18.54 49.21
N ASP A 8 15.30 -18.46 48.00
CA ASP A 8 15.30 -17.27 47.14
C ASP A 8 14.39 -17.41 45.89
N PHE A 9 13.33 -18.22 45.98
CA PHE A 9 12.30 -18.31 44.93
C PHE A 9 11.73 -16.95 44.44
N PRO A 10 11.60 -15.89 45.27
CA PRO A 10 11.06 -14.59 44.84
C PRO A 10 11.82 -13.91 43.70
N ILE A 11 13.13 -14.16 43.54
CA ILE A 11 13.92 -13.51 42.47
C ILE A 11 13.57 -14.05 41.07
N PHE A 12 13.13 -15.31 40.99
CA PHE A 12 12.75 -15.95 39.74
C PHE A 12 11.27 -15.76 39.38
N ILE A 13 10.41 -15.32 40.32
CA ILE A 13 8.99 -15.07 40.03
C ILE A 13 8.82 -14.01 38.93
N PRO A 14 9.49 -12.84 38.95
CA PRO A 14 9.40 -11.87 37.85
C PRO A 14 9.86 -12.45 36.51
N PHE A 15 10.96 -13.21 36.49
CA PHE A 15 11.46 -13.87 35.27
C PHE A 15 10.52 -14.98 34.77
N GLY A 16 9.90 -15.73 35.68
CA GLY A 16 8.91 -16.76 35.39
C GLY A 16 7.62 -16.18 34.84
N VAL A 17 7.13 -15.06 35.39
CA VAL A 17 5.95 -14.34 34.89
C VAL A 17 6.23 -13.73 33.52
N ILE A 18 7.38 -13.08 33.32
CA ILE A 18 7.79 -12.55 32.02
C ILE A 18 7.94 -13.69 31.00
N GLY A 19 8.57 -14.80 31.39
CA GLY A 19 8.74 -15.98 30.57
C GLY A 19 7.39 -16.57 30.16
N PHE A 20 6.52 -16.83 31.13
CA PHE A 20 5.18 -17.35 30.90
C PHE A 20 4.38 -16.44 29.97
N TYR A 21 4.36 -15.12 30.22
CA TYR A 21 3.67 -14.15 29.37
C TYR A 21 4.22 -14.19 27.92
N ARG A 22 5.54 -14.18 27.75
CA ARG A 22 6.18 -14.21 26.42
C ARG A 22 5.88 -15.50 25.66
N TYR A 23 5.99 -16.65 26.32
CA TYR A 23 5.73 -17.94 25.68
C TYR A 23 4.24 -18.17 25.45
N LEU A 24 3.36 -17.70 26.33
CA LEU A 24 1.92 -17.73 26.11
C LEU A 24 1.53 -16.93 24.86
N TRP A 25 2.00 -15.69 24.73
CA TRP A 25 1.77 -14.89 23.53
C TRP A 25 2.41 -15.48 22.28
N TYR A 26 3.59 -16.07 22.39
CA TYR A 26 4.21 -16.80 21.29
C TYR A 26 3.34 -17.98 20.84
N MET A 27 2.79 -18.77 21.78
CA MET A 27 1.87 -19.87 21.46
C MET A 27 0.61 -19.38 20.77
N PHE A 28 0.01 -18.27 21.22
CA PHE A 28 -1.13 -17.66 20.52
C PHE A 28 -0.77 -17.25 19.08
N ARG A 29 0.40 -16.65 18.86
CA ARG A 29 0.87 -16.29 17.52
C ARG A 29 1.08 -17.52 16.63
N ILE A 30 1.64 -18.61 17.17
CA ILE A 30 1.83 -19.86 16.42
C ILE A 30 0.49 -20.47 16.02
N VAL A 31 -0.48 -20.54 16.95
CA VAL A 31 -1.82 -21.04 16.65
C VAL A 31 -2.52 -20.17 15.61
N ALA A 32 -2.51 -18.84 15.78
CA ALA A 32 -3.11 -17.93 14.82
C ALA A 32 -2.45 -18.01 13.43
N SER A 33 -1.13 -18.14 13.37
CA SER A 33 -0.41 -18.31 12.11
C SER A 33 -0.71 -19.66 11.45
N SER A 34 -0.95 -20.73 12.22
CA SER A 34 -1.23 -22.05 11.65
C SER A 34 -2.67 -22.20 11.16
N THR A 35 -3.60 -21.41 11.71
CA THR A 35 -5.00 -21.34 11.26
C THR A 35 -5.23 -20.28 10.18
N TYR A 36 -4.24 -19.44 9.89
CA TYR A 36 -4.32 -18.44 8.82
C TYR A 36 -4.55 -19.11 7.45
N ARG A 37 -5.44 -18.52 6.64
CA ARG A 37 -5.72 -18.96 5.27
C ARG A 37 -5.51 -17.79 4.30
N PRO A 38 -4.84 -18.00 3.16
CA PRO A 38 -4.72 -16.98 2.13
C PRO A 38 -6.11 -16.66 1.55
N VAL A 39 -6.25 -15.44 1.01
CA VAL A 39 -7.44 -15.05 0.25
C VAL A 39 -7.58 -15.98 -0.95
N PRO A 40 -8.78 -16.58 -1.17
CA PRO A 40 -9.00 -17.44 -2.31
C PRO A 40 -8.90 -16.62 -3.61
N LEU A 41 -8.39 -17.26 -4.66
CA LEU A 41 -8.38 -16.63 -5.98
C LEU A 41 -9.83 -16.44 -6.47
N PRO A 42 -10.21 -15.25 -6.95
CA PRO A 42 -11.54 -15.02 -7.50
C PRO A 42 -11.72 -15.83 -8.79
N GLU A 43 -12.93 -16.34 -9.03
CA GLU A 43 -13.27 -17.02 -10.29
C GLU A 43 -13.24 -16.04 -11.48
N ASN A 44 -13.68 -14.81 -11.25
CA ASN A 44 -13.66 -13.71 -12.21
C ASN A 44 -12.90 -12.52 -11.59
N PRO A 45 -11.55 -12.44 -11.75
CA PRO A 45 -10.75 -11.37 -11.17
C PRO A 45 -11.10 -10.02 -11.78
N THR A 46 -11.23 -9.00 -10.94
CA THR A 46 -11.39 -7.60 -11.38
C THR A 46 -10.08 -7.07 -11.93
N TYR A 47 -8.95 -7.44 -11.31
CA TYR A 47 -7.62 -6.99 -11.70
C TYR A 47 -6.86 -8.05 -12.51
N ILE A 48 -6.36 -7.66 -13.67
CA ILE A 48 -5.60 -8.51 -14.58
C ILE A 48 -4.15 -8.02 -14.61
N ALA A 49 -3.20 -8.90 -14.28
CA ALA A 49 -1.79 -8.52 -14.16
C ALA A 49 -1.22 -7.82 -15.41
N SER A 50 -1.61 -8.28 -16.61
CA SER A 50 -1.13 -7.72 -17.88
C SER A 50 -1.70 -6.36 -18.24
N GLU A 51 -2.68 -5.87 -17.49
CA GLU A 51 -3.37 -4.60 -17.71
C GLU A 51 -3.12 -3.64 -16.54
N ASP A 52 -3.17 -4.16 -15.31
CA ASP A 52 -3.27 -3.36 -14.09
C ASP A 52 -2.01 -3.34 -13.23
N VAL A 53 -0.94 -4.08 -13.59
CA VAL A 53 0.26 -4.19 -12.77
C VAL A 53 1.50 -3.62 -13.46
N THR A 54 2.10 -2.62 -12.84
CA THR A 54 3.48 -2.17 -13.13
C THR A 54 4.39 -2.56 -11.98
N ILE A 55 5.48 -3.25 -12.29
CA ILE A 55 6.53 -3.57 -11.32
C ILE A 55 7.57 -2.45 -11.35
N ILE A 56 7.93 -1.91 -10.20
CA ILE A 56 8.94 -0.86 -10.04
C ILE A 56 10.16 -1.46 -9.32
N VAL A 57 11.32 -1.37 -9.96
CA VAL A 57 12.58 -1.96 -9.47
C VAL A 57 13.65 -0.87 -9.37
N PRO A 58 13.86 -0.27 -8.18
CA PRO A 58 14.96 0.66 -7.95
C PRO A 58 16.26 -0.13 -7.73
N THR A 59 17.24 -0.01 -8.63
CA THR A 59 18.49 -0.78 -8.56
C THR A 59 19.71 0.00 -9.07
N ILE A 60 20.90 -0.43 -8.66
CA ILE A 60 22.21 -0.06 -9.22
C ILE A 60 23.02 -1.29 -9.64
N ASP A 61 22.39 -2.45 -9.73
CA ASP A 61 23.00 -3.74 -10.05
C ASP A 61 22.36 -4.33 -11.32
N ALA A 62 23.21 -4.85 -12.22
CA ALA A 62 22.80 -5.49 -13.47
C ALA A 62 23.30 -6.96 -13.53
N GLY A 63 23.51 -7.58 -12.37
CA GLY A 63 23.98 -8.96 -12.24
C GLY A 63 23.02 -10.02 -12.78
N GLU A 64 23.50 -11.26 -12.86
CA GLU A 64 22.71 -12.40 -13.34
C GLU A 64 21.51 -12.71 -12.42
N GLU A 65 21.62 -12.44 -11.12
CA GLU A 65 20.53 -12.60 -10.15
C GLU A 65 19.32 -11.72 -10.54
N PHE A 66 19.57 -10.51 -11.07
CA PHE A 66 18.51 -9.65 -11.58
C PHE A 66 17.76 -10.32 -12.73
N LYS A 67 18.48 -10.93 -13.69
CA LYS A 67 17.84 -11.58 -14.85
C LYS A 67 16.94 -12.73 -14.39
N GLU A 68 17.42 -13.54 -13.44
CA GLU A 68 16.62 -14.61 -12.85
C GLU A 68 15.35 -14.06 -12.18
N ALA A 69 15.49 -13.00 -11.39
CA ALA A 69 14.36 -12.33 -10.73
C ALA A 69 13.37 -11.77 -11.76
N ALA A 70 13.85 -11.08 -12.79
CA ALA A 70 13.04 -10.51 -13.87
C ALA A 70 12.26 -11.58 -14.63
N HIS A 71 12.88 -12.71 -14.97
CA HIS A 71 12.17 -13.84 -15.57
C HIS A 71 11.07 -14.39 -14.64
N SER A 72 11.33 -14.47 -13.33
CA SER A 72 10.33 -14.90 -12.35
C SER A 72 9.13 -13.94 -12.26
N TRP A 73 9.36 -12.63 -12.39
CA TRP A 73 8.31 -11.63 -12.40
C TRP A 73 7.47 -11.68 -13.68
N LEU A 74 8.13 -11.85 -14.83
CA LEU A 74 7.49 -11.95 -16.15
C LEU A 74 6.60 -13.19 -16.28
N ALA A 75 6.85 -14.26 -15.50
CA ALA A 75 5.94 -15.41 -15.42
C ALA A 75 4.53 -15.02 -14.97
N GLY A 76 4.40 -13.98 -14.14
CA GLY A 76 3.12 -13.40 -13.73
C GLY A 76 2.47 -12.49 -14.77
N LYS A 77 3.14 -12.24 -15.90
CA LYS A 77 2.70 -11.40 -17.02
C LYS A 77 2.23 -9.99 -16.60
N PRO A 78 3.04 -9.20 -15.87
CA PRO A 78 2.72 -7.80 -15.59
C PRO A 78 2.58 -7.00 -16.89
N LYS A 79 1.92 -5.84 -16.83
CA LYS A 79 1.80 -4.89 -17.95
C LYS A 79 3.18 -4.40 -18.39
N GLU A 80 3.98 -3.94 -17.44
CA GLU A 80 5.35 -3.47 -17.65
C GLU A 80 6.19 -3.59 -16.38
N ILE A 81 7.51 -3.56 -16.55
CA ILE A 81 8.50 -3.47 -15.49
C ILE A 81 9.29 -2.19 -15.74
N ILE A 82 9.35 -1.31 -14.74
CA ILE A 82 10.12 -0.07 -14.79
C ILE A 82 11.32 -0.24 -13.87
N ILE A 83 12.50 -0.34 -14.47
CA ILE A 83 13.78 -0.29 -13.78
C ILE A 83 14.15 1.19 -13.62
N ILE A 84 14.50 1.61 -12.41
CA ILE A 84 15.00 2.98 -12.17
C ILE A 84 16.39 2.90 -11.57
N THR A 85 17.36 3.51 -12.25
CA THR A 85 18.77 3.46 -11.86
C THR A 85 19.45 4.84 -11.91
N GLU A 86 20.73 4.92 -11.60
CA GLU A 86 21.51 6.14 -11.83
C GLU A 86 22.07 6.20 -13.26
N GLU A 87 22.38 7.40 -13.76
CA GLU A 87 22.85 7.61 -15.14
C GLU A 87 24.03 6.72 -15.55
N LYS A 88 24.93 6.41 -14.61
CA LYS A 88 26.10 5.55 -14.85
C LYS A 88 25.74 4.10 -15.16
N MET A 89 24.60 3.63 -14.64
CA MET A 89 24.14 2.25 -14.78
C MET A 89 23.12 2.07 -15.91
N LEU A 90 22.80 3.14 -16.67
CA LEU A 90 21.87 3.07 -17.80
C LEU A 90 22.27 2.02 -18.84
N GLY A 91 23.53 2.03 -19.29
CA GLY A 91 24.01 1.10 -20.31
C GLY A 91 23.82 -0.37 -19.93
N PRO A 92 24.43 -0.83 -18.81
CA PRO A 92 24.28 -2.21 -18.35
C PRO A 92 22.83 -2.65 -18.13
N LEU A 93 21.99 -1.79 -17.54
CA LEU A 93 20.58 -2.14 -17.29
C LEU A 93 19.71 -2.07 -18.54
N GLN A 94 20.06 -1.24 -19.54
CA GLN A 94 19.39 -1.24 -20.83
C GLN A 94 19.73 -2.50 -21.63
N GLU A 95 20.97 -2.97 -21.56
CA GLU A 95 21.38 -4.26 -22.14
C GLU A 95 20.64 -5.42 -21.47
N LEU A 96 20.53 -5.41 -20.13
CA LEU A 96 19.74 -6.38 -19.38
C LEU A 96 18.27 -6.38 -19.82
N ALA A 97 17.63 -5.21 -19.85
CA ALA A 97 16.25 -5.07 -20.26
C ALA A 97 16.02 -5.61 -21.68
N THR A 98 16.95 -5.30 -22.59
CA THR A 98 16.89 -5.76 -23.98
C THR A 98 17.08 -7.27 -24.12
N ALA A 99 17.93 -7.87 -23.28
CA ALA A 99 18.18 -9.31 -23.28
C ALA A 99 17.02 -10.11 -22.67
N VAL A 100 16.33 -9.56 -21.67
CA VAL A 100 15.24 -10.26 -20.95
C VAL A 100 13.90 -10.09 -21.66
N ASP A 101 13.43 -8.86 -21.85
CA ASP A 101 12.16 -8.54 -22.52
C ASP A 101 12.11 -7.03 -22.87
N PRO A 102 12.52 -6.62 -24.09
CA PRO A 102 12.54 -5.21 -24.49
C PRO A 102 11.15 -4.60 -24.66
N GLU A 103 10.09 -5.41 -24.76
CA GLU A 103 8.73 -4.91 -24.94
C GLU A 103 8.11 -4.50 -23.59
N ARG A 104 8.45 -5.22 -22.53
CA ARG A 104 7.87 -5.02 -21.19
C ARG A 104 8.79 -4.32 -20.20
N ILE A 105 10.10 -4.35 -20.41
CA ILE A 105 11.06 -3.75 -19.48
C ILE A 105 11.55 -2.41 -20.01
N ARG A 106 11.28 -1.35 -19.24
CA ARG A 106 11.75 0.01 -19.50
C ARG A 106 12.73 0.45 -18.43
N VAL A 107 13.80 1.12 -18.85
CA VAL A 107 14.81 1.68 -17.94
C VAL A 107 14.67 3.20 -17.89
N LEU A 108 14.61 3.74 -16.67
CA LEU A 108 14.61 5.17 -16.38
C LEU A 108 15.80 5.52 -15.49
N THR A 109 16.20 6.78 -15.51
CA THR A 109 17.35 7.26 -14.73
C THR A 109 16.99 8.38 -13.77
N VAL A 110 17.74 8.44 -12.67
CA VAL A 110 17.83 9.59 -11.77
C VAL A 110 19.28 10.10 -11.72
N PRO A 111 19.51 11.36 -11.35
CA PRO A 111 20.86 11.94 -11.38
C PRO A 111 21.86 11.28 -10.42
N PHE A 112 21.38 10.65 -9.34
CA PHE A 112 22.20 9.98 -8.34
C PHE A 112 21.46 8.81 -7.71
N ALA A 113 22.19 7.73 -7.38
CA ALA A 113 21.65 6.57 -6.69
C ALA A 113 20.97 6.96 -5.37
N ASN A 114 19.65 6.77 -5.31
CA ASN A 114 18.84 7.04 -4.13
C ASN A 114 17.52 6.29 -4.27
N LYS A 115 17.34 5.22 -3.47
CA LYS A 115 16.20 4.31 -3.58
C LYS A 115 14.86 5.04 -3.54
N ARG A 116 14.69 6.03 -2.65
CA ARG A 116 13.43 6.79 -2.54
C ARG A 116 13.17 7.68 -3.75
N LEU A 117 14.20 8.33 -4.30
CA LEU A 117 14.05 9.10 -5.55
C LEU A 117 13.77 8.20 -6.75
N GLN A 118 14.42 7.05 -6.82
CA GLN A 118 14.20 6.04 -7.86
C GLN A 118 12.75 5.55 -7.82
N MET A 119 12.25 5.18 -6.63
CA MET A 119 10.85 4.79 -6.43
C MET A 119 9.89 5.93 -6.77
N ALA A 120 10.14 7.16 -6.31
CA ALA A 120 9.29 8.31 -6.62
C ALA A 120 9.24 8.62 -8.14
N HIS A 121 10.35 8.44 -8.84
CA HIS A 121 10.41 8.57 -10.29
C HIS A 121 9.61 7.46 -10.99
N GLY A 122 9.73 6.22 -10.51
CA GLY A 122 8.91 5.09 -10.97
C GLY A 122 7.41 5.36 -10.79
N ILE A 123 6.97 5.75 -9.59
CA ILE A 123 5.56 6.02 -9.26
C ILE A 123 4.96 7.07 -10.22
N ARG A 124 5.72 8.14 -10.52
CA ARG A 124 5.27 9.19 -11.45
C ARG A 124 5.08 8.69 -12.88
N ASN A 125 5.84 7.67 -13.27
CA ASN A 125 5.86 7.09 -14.62
C ASN A 125 4.99 5.83 -14.78
N THR A 126 4.36 5.34 -13.70
CA THR A 126 3.39 4.25 -13.76
C THR A 126 2.03 4.75 -14.20
N THR A 127 1.31 3.98 -15.01
CA THR A 127 -0.06 4.31 -15.45
C THR A 127 -1.12 3.32 -14.95
N THR A 128 -0.72 2.15 -14.50
CA THR A 128 -1.62 1.08 -14.06
C THR A 128 -2.19 1.31 -12.66
N ASP A 129 -3.22 0.56 -12.30
CA ASP A 129 -3.93 0.71 -11.03
C ASP A 129 -3.16 0.17 -9.82
N ILE A 130 -2.28 -0.80 -10.02
CA ILE A 130 -1.46 -1.44 -8.99
C ILE A 130 0.03 -1.27 -9.31
N ILE A 131 0.77 -0.77 -8.32
CA ILE A 131 2.24 -0.74 -8.33
C ILE A 131 2.74 -1.88 -7.45
N VAL A 132 3.70 -2.65 -7.95
CA VAL A 132 4.45 -3.63 -7.15
C VAL A 132 5.90 -3.16 -7.06
N PHE A 133 6.39 -2.90 -5.84
CA PHE A 133 7.83 -2.72 -5.64
C PHE A 133 8.49 -4.09 -5.49
N ALA A 134 9.64 -4.26 -6.13
CA ALA A 134 10.48 -5.44 -5.99
C ALA A 134 11.95 -5.03 -5.81
N ASP A 135 12.67 -5.73 -4.94
CA ASP A 135 14.13 -5.73 -4.94
C ASP A 135 14.63 -6.58 -6.11
N ASP A 136 15.82 -6.28 -6.62
CA ASP A 136 16.43 -6.92 -7.79
C ASP A 136 16.83 -8.38 -7.61
N ASP A 137 16.87 -8.87 -6.38
CA ASP A 137 17.19 -10.25 -6.00
C ASP A 137 15.93 -11.07 -5.58
N ALA A 138 14.73 -10.49 -5.72
CA ALA A 138 13.51 -11.10 -5.22
C ALA A 138 12.89 -12.10 -6.24
N ILE A 139 13.10 -13.40 -6.03
CA ILE A 139 12.51 -14.45 -6.88
C ILE A 139 11.05 -14.74 -6.51
N TRP A 140 10.16 -14.78 -7.50
CA TRP A 140 8.73 -15.03 -7.30
C TRP A 140 8.28 -16.40 -7.81
N PRO A 141 7.36 -17.09 -7.09
CA PRO A 141 6.59 -18.17 -7.69
C PRO A 141 5.61 -17.61 -8.74
N PRO A 142 5.20 -18.40 -9.75
CA PRO A 142 4.25 -17.96 -10.78
C PRO A 142 2.88 -17.58 -10.21
N THR A 143 2.57 -18.03 -9.00
CA THR A 143 1.33 -17.71 -8.27
C THR A 143 1.37 -16.35 -7.58
N MET A 144 2.50 -15.65 -7.55
CA MET A 144 2.69 -14.42 -6.77
C MET A 144 1.67 -13.32 -7.13
N LEU A 145 1.64 -12.88 -8.40
CA LEU A 145 0.73 -11.82 -8.84
C LEU A 145 -0.75 -12.20 -8.69
N PRO A 146 -1.23 -13.40 -9.10
CA PRO A 146 -2.62 -13.80 -8.87
C PRO A 146 -3.08 -13.67 -7.42
N TYR A 147 -2.28 -14.15 -6.46
CA TYR A 147 -2.63 -14.04 -5.04
C TYR A 147 -2.52 -12.60 -4.55
N MET A 148 -1.54 -11.82 -5.00
CA MET A 148 -1.45 -10.40 -4.62
C MET A 148 -2.67 -9.61 -5.09
N LEU A 149 -3.11 -9.85 -6.32
CA LEU A 149 -4.26 -9.18 -6.94
C LEU A 149 -5.60 -9.58 -6.33
N ALA A 150 -5.75 -10.86 -5.95
CA ALA A 150 -6.94 -11.34 -5.26
C ALA A 150 -7.29 -10.52 -4.00
N CYS A 151 -6.32 -9.85 -3.39
CA CYS A 151 -6.55 -9.04 -2.20
C CYS A 151 -6.99 -7.62 -2.49
N PHE A 152 -6.73 -7.11 -3.69
CA PHE A 152 -7.27 -5.83 -4.12
C PHE A 152 -8.74 -5.93 -4.56
N GLU A 153 -9.32 -7.13 -4.67
CA GLU A 153 -10.77 -7.31 -4.81
C GLU A 153 -11.53 -6.63 -3.66
N ASP A 154 -10.96 -6.64 -2.45
CA ASP A 154 -11.41 -5.74 -1.39
C ASP A 154 -10.88 -4.32 -1.63
N GLN A 155 -11.81 -3.41 -1.96
CA GLN A 155 -11.51 -2.00 -2.23
C GLN A 155 -10.87 -1.28 -1.03
N LYS A 156 -10.99 -1.82 0.19
CA LYS A 156 -10.37 -1.26 1.40
C LYS A 156 -8.86 -1.56 1.49
N VAL A 157 -8.39 -2.59 0.81
CA VAL A 157 -6.98 -2.99 0.85
C VAL A 157 -6.15 -1.98 0.06
N GLY A 158 -5.36 -1.18 0.78
CA GLY A 158 -4.46 -0.20 0.17
C GLY A 158 -3.09 -0.76 -0.22
N GLY A 159 -2.67 -1.86 0.40
CA GLY A 159 -1.36 -2.46 0.17
C GLY A 159 -1.27 -3.91 0.66
N VAL A 160 -0.39 -4.67 0.02
CA VAL A 160 -0.28 -6.14 0.14
C VAL A 160 1.18 -6.51 0.30
N GLY A 161 1.45 -7.38 1.27
CA GLY A 161 2.79 -7.93 1.55
C GLY A 161 2.89 -9.39 1.15
N THR A 162 4.11 -9.92 1.21
CA THR A 162 4.39 -11.31 0.87
C THR A 162 5.09 -12.03 2.02
N SER A 163 4.88 -13.34 2.07
CA SER A 163 5.72 -14.23 2.88
C SER A 163 7.07 -14.38 2.21
N GLN A 164 8.14 -14.32 2.99
CA GLN A 164 9.52 -14.36 2.47
C GLN A 164 10.23 -15.62 2.92
N ARG A 165 11.11 -16.14 2.05
CA ARG A 165 12.01 -17.25 2.35
C ARG A 165 13.41 -16.89 1.86
N VAL A 166 14.42 -17.34 2.60
CA VAL A 166 15.82 -17.21 2.17
C VAL A 166 16.10 -18.24 1.07
N GLN A 167 16.65 -17.78 -0.04
CA GLN A 167 17.29 -18.63 -1.04
C GLN A 167 18.78 -18.76 -0.65
N PRO A 168 19.32 -19.98 -0.47
CA PRO A 168 20.75 -20.15 -0.23
C PRO A 168 21.55 -19.85 -1.49
N VAL A 169 22.75 -19.27 -1.33
CA VAL A 169 23.66 -19.03 -2.46
C VAL A 169 24.31 -20.33 -2.95
N GLY A 170 24.57 -21.27 -2.04
CA GLY A 170 25.18 -22.57 -2.35
C GLY A 170 24.24 -23.76 -2.12
N GLU A 171 24.77 -24.98 -2.25
CA GLU A 171 24.01 -26.22 -2.03
C GLU A 171 23.43 -26.34 -0.60
N ARG A 172 24.06 -25.69 0.38
CA ARG A 172 23.63 -25.69 1.79
C ARG A 172 23.69 -24.29 2.36
N MET A 173 22.71 -23.96 3.19
CA MET A 173 22.72 -22.72 3.95
C MET A 173 23.89 -22.69 4.93
N THR A 174 24.63 -21.59 4.92
CA THR A 174 25.57 -21.19 5.96
C THR A 174 24.83 -20.86 7.26
N VAL A 175 25.56 -20.80 8.38
CA VAL A 175 24.98 -20.39 9.67
C VAL A 175 24.33 -19.01 9.58
N TRP A 176 24.90 -18.08 8.80
CA TRP A 176 24.35 -16.74 8.64
C TRP A 176 23.03 -16.73 7.86
N GLU A 177 22.94 -17.52 6.79
CA GLU A 177 21.70 -17.70 6.03
C GLU A 177 20.62 -18.38 6.88
N VAL A 178 20.99 -19.36 7.72
CA VAL A 178 20.06 -19.99 8.69
C VAL A 178 19.53 -18.96 9.69
N LEU A 179 20.41 -18.11 10.26
CA LEU A 179 19.99 -17.06 11.19
C LEU A 179 19.09 -16.00 10.51
N ALA A 180 19.36 -15.67 9.24
CA ALA A 180 18.48 -14.81 8.44
C ALA A 180 17.12 -15.47 8.20
N ALA A 181 17.10 -16.76 7.87
CA ALA A 181 15.89 -17.54 7.67
C ALA A 181 15.05 -17.64 8.95
N PHE A 182 15.66 -17.77 10.13
CA PHE A 182 14.95 -17.71 11.41
C PHE A 182 14.26 -16.37 11.62
N ARG A 183 14.95 -15.26 11.34
CA ARG A 183 14.36 -13.92 11.45
C ARG A 183 13.17 -13.74 10.50
N LEU A 184 13.28 -14.19 9.25
CA LEU A 184 12.18 -14.13 8.30
C LEU A 184 11.02 -15.04 8.72
N THR A 185 11.29 -16.22 9.24
CA THR A 185 10.26 -17.16 9.72
C THR A 185 9.47 -16.54 10.87
N ILE A 186 10.15 -15.96 11.86
CA ILE A 186 9.50 -15.28 12.99
C ILE A 186 8.67 -14.08 12.48
N ARG A 187 9.21 -13.32 11.52
CA ARG A 187 8.46 -12.21 10.90
C ARG A 187 7.22 -12.70 10.16
N ASN A 188 7.31 -13.77 9.39
CA ASN A 188 6.15 -14.32 8.68
C ASN A 188 5.06 -14.77 9.66
N ILE A 189 5.43 -15.43 10.77
CA ILE A 189 4.50 -15.82 11.85
C ILE A 189 3.86 -14.59 12.48
N GLU A 190 4.62 -13.53 12.74
CA GLU A 190 4.09 -12.29 13.33
C GLU A 190 3.12 -11.57 12.40
N ILE A 191 3.46 -11.46 11.11
CA ILE A 191 2.57 -10.83 10.12
C ILE A 191 1.31 -11.68 9.96
N SER A 192 1.41 -13.00 9.76
CA SER A 192 0.25 -13.87 9.54
C SER A 192 -0.65 -13.94 10.76
N SER A 193 -0.09 -14.01 11.96
CA SER A 193 -0.88 -14.02 13.20
C SER A 193 -1.60 -12.70 13.45
N SER A 194 -0.91 -11.56 13.31
CA SER A 194 -1.53 -10.25 13.50
C SER A 194 -2.64 -10.03 12.46
N THR A 195 -2.33 -10.29 11.19
CA THR A 195 -3.30 -10.33 10.09
C THR A 195 -4.53 -11.17 10.41
N HIS A 196 -4.31 -12.38 10.94
CA HIS A 196 -5.40 -13.32 11.20
C HIS A 196 -6.29 -12.89 12.37
N ILE A 197 -5.67 -12.36 13.42
CA ILE A 197 -6.35 -12.00 14.67
C ILE A 197 -7.19 -10.74 14.50
N ASP A 198 -6.60 -9.67 13.97
CA ASP A 198 -7.22 -8.35 13.93
C ASP A 198 -7.04 -7.60 12.61
N GLY A 199 -6.37 -8.21 11.62
CA GLY A 199 -6.03 -7.55 10.37
C GLY A 199 -4.85 -6.60 10.50
N GLY A 200 -4.09 -6.63 11.60
CA GLY A 200 -2.96 -5.76 11.86
C GLY A 200 -1.72 -6.10 11.03
N LEU A 201 -1.00 -5.06 10.60
CA LEU A 201 0.26 -5.18 9.87
C LEU A 201 1.38 -4.41 10.60
N PRO A 202 2.54 -5.03 10.89
CA PRO A 202 3.67 -4.29 11.44
C PRO A 202 4.37 -3.41 10.38
N CYS A 203 4.78 -4.00 9.25
CA CYS A 203 5.49 -3.33 8.17
C CYS A 203 5.46 -4.22 6.91
N LEU A 204 5.01 -3.68 5.78
CA LEU A 204 5.20 -4.33 4.48
C LEU A 204 6.70 -4.41 4.20
N SER A 205 7.17 -5.50 3.61
CA SER A 205 8.60 -5.66 3.32
C SER A 205 8.97 -4.89 2.05
N GLY A 206 10.11 -4.20 2.06
CA GLY A 206 10.64 -3.54 0.86
C GLY A 206 11.02 -4.52 -0.27
N ARG A 207 11.24 -5.80 0.03
CA ARG A 207 11.64 -6.82 -0.97
C ARG A 207 10.57 -7.08 -2.02
N THR A 208 9.32 -7.14 -1.60
CA THR A 208 8.16 -7.27 -2.50
C THR A 208 6.93 -6.79 -1.77
N ALA A 209 6.29 -5.74 -2.29
CA ALA A 209 5.02 -5.24 -1.77
C ALA A 209 4.23 -4.55 -2.88
N ALA A 210 2.91 -4.74 -2.89
CA ALA A 210 2.01 -4.06 -3.80
C ALA A 210 1.18 -3.00 -3.11
N TYR A 211 0.82 -1.97 -3.87
CA TYR A 211 0.02 -0.85 -3.41
C TYR A 211 -0.91 -0.38 -4.52
N ARG A 212 -2.05 0.18 -4.14
CA ARG A 212 -2.87 0.94 -5.08
C ARG A 212 -2.10 2.16 -5.56
N THR A 213 -1.97 2.33 -6.87
CA THR A 213 -1.23 3.44 -7.48
C THR A 213 -1.75 4.80 -7.02
N VAL A 214 -3.06 4.94 -6.84
CA VAL A 214 -3.69 6.19 -6.39
C VAL A 214 -3.18 6.67 -5.03
N ILE A 215 -2.82 5.76 -4.13
CA ILE A 215 -2.26 6.11 -2.81
C ILE A 215 -0.86 6.70 -2.97
N LEU A 216 -0.06 6.09 -3.84
CA LEU A 216 1.33 6.49 -4.06
C LEU A 216 1.45 7.73 -4.94
N LYS A 217 0.45 8.01 -5.78
CA LYS A 217 0.41 9.23 -6.61
C LYS A 217 -0.07 10.47 -5.87
N ASP A 218 -0.46 10.37 -4.60
CA ASP A 218 -0.77 11.54 -3.77
C ASP A 218 0.46 12.50 -3.76
N PRO A 219 0.30 13.77 -4.20
CA PRO A 219 1.39 14.74 -4.17
C PRO A 219 2.00 14.95 -2.78
N GLU A 220 1.18 14.88 -1.72
CA GLU A 220 1.67 14.96 -0.34
C GLU A 220 2.52 13.73 0.02
N PHE A 221 2.13 12.55 -0.46
CA PHE A 221 2.90 11.33 -0.27
C PHE A 221 4.27 11.46 -0.94
N LEU A 222 4.30 11.80 -2.24
CA LEU A 222 5.56 11.90 -2.99
C LEU A 222 6.49 12.96 -2.39
N HIS A 223 5.94 14.10 -1.97
CA HIS A 223 6.70 15.12 -1.28
C HIS A 223 7.25 14.59 0.05
N GLY A 224 6.40 14.07 0.93
CA GLY A 224 6.81 13.56 2.24
C GLY A 224 7.81 12.40 2.15
N PHE A 225 7.65 11.52 1.18
CA PHE A 225 8.52 10.36 0.96
C PHE A 225 9.95 10.78 0.57
N THR A 226 10.06 11.81 -0.26
CA THR A 226 11.34 12.35 -0.76
C THR A 226 11.95 13.41 0.15
N HIS A 227 11.15 14.04 1.01
CA HIS A 227 11.55 15.14 1.92
C HIS A 227 11.36 14.74 3.39
N ASP A 228 11.69 13.48 3.71
CA ASP A 228 11.70 12.97 5.07
C ASP A 228 13.05 13.27 5.71
N TYR A 229 13.06 14.01 6.83
CA TYR A 229 14.29 14.48 7.47
C TYR A 229 14.35 14.09 8.94
N TRP A 230 15.44 13.44 9.35
CA TRP A 230 15.77 13.30 10.76
C TRP A 230 16.23 14.65 11.32
N LEU A 231 15.58 15.09 12.40
CA LEU A 231 15.76 16.41 13.03
C LEU A 231 15.62 17.59 12.05
N GLY A 232 14.83 17.44 10.98
CA GLY A 232 14.65 18.49 9.96
C GLY A 232 15.92 18.81 9.16
N LYS A 233 16.99 18.02 9.30
CA LYS A 233 18.30 18.30 8.71
C LYS A 233 18.84 17.17 7.84
N TYR A 234 18.70 15.93 8.29
CA TYR A 234 19.34 14.79 7.64
C TYR A 234 18.32 14.00 6.84
N GLN A 235 18.41 14.06 5.52
CA GLN A 235 17.47 13.38 4.64
C GLN A 235 17.56 11.86 4.85
N LEU A 236 16.41 11.25 5.12
CA LEU A 236 16.28 9.82 5.37
C LEU A 236 16.13 9.09 4.04
N ASN A 237 17.20 8.41 3.63
CA ASN A 237 17.22 7.58 2.41
C ASN A 237 16.90 6.10 2.69
N SER A 238 16.80 5.69 3.95
CA SER A 238 16.51 4.32 4.39
C SER A 238 15.09 4.19 4.96
N GLY A 239 14.58 2.96 5.04
CA GLY A 239 13.27 2.68 5.63
C GLY A 239 12.09 3.18 4.79
N ASP A 240 12.22 3.08 3.47
CA ASP A 240 11.16 3.29 2.49
C ASP A 240 9.89 2.48 2.84
N ASP A 241 10.08 1.21 3.19
CA ASP A 241 9.05 0.27 3.61
C ASP A 241 8.26 0.73 4.85
N LYS A 242 8.98 1.25 5.86
CA LYS A 242 8.40 1.83 7.07
C LYS A 242 7.68 3.14 6.78
N PHE A 243 8.22 3.98 5.89
CA PHE A 243 7.54 5.21 5.50
C PHE A 243 6.21 4.89 4.82
N LEU A 244 6.23 4.01 3.81
CA LEU A 244 5.04 3.55 3.08
C LEU A 244 3.98 3.01 4.04
N THR A 245 4.38 2.08 4.92
CA THR A 245 3.44 1.48 5.87
C THR A 245 2.88 2.53 6.85
N ARG A 246 3.73 3.40 7.42
CA ARG A 246 3.30 4.45 8.36
C ARG A 246 2.38 5.46 7.69
N TRP A 247 2.63 5.82 6.43
CA TRP A 247 1.80 6.76 5.69
C TRP A 247 0.36 6.25 5.56
N MET A 248 0.20 4.96 5.26
CA MET A 248 -1.12 4.33 5.16
C MET A 248 -1.86 4.36 6.51
N VAL A 249 -1.15 4.08 7.61
CA VAL A 249 -1.71 4.11 8.98
C VAL A 249 -2.09 5.53 9.40
N ASP A 250 -1.22 6.51 9.16
CA ASP A 250 -1.47 7.89 9.60
C ASP A 250 -2.72 8.48 8.94
N LYS A 251 -2.96 8.20 7.66
CA LYS A 251 -4.16 8.69 6.96
C LYS A 251 -5.46 8.06 7.50
N LEU A 252 -5.42 6.88 8.11
CA LEU A 252 -6.56 6.23 8.75
C LEU A 252 -6.91 6.89 10.10
N PHE A 253 -5.92 7.14 10.96
CA PHE A 253 -6.15 7.60 12.34
C PHE A 253 -6.21 9.14 12.48
N ASN A 254 -5.62 9.88 11.56
CA ASN A 254 -5.56 11.34 11.61
C ASN A 254 -6.96 12.00 11.63
N PRO A 255 -7.97 11.58 10.82
CA PRO A 255 -9.32 12.14 10.90
C PRO A 255 -9.98 11.95 12.28
N PHE A 256 -9.85 10.77 12.87
CA PHE A 256 -10.41 10.47 14.19
C PHE A 256 -9.75 11.31 15.28
N THR A 257 -8.42 11.34 15.33
CA THR A 257 -7.68 12.14 16.33
C THR A 257 -7.94 13.63 16.19
N LEU A 258 -8.17 14.13 14.97
CA LEU A 258 -8.55 15.53 14.74
C LEU A 258 -9.93 15.85 15.34
N LEU A 259 -10.89 14.93 15.25
CA LEU A 259 -12.28 15.13 15.69
C LEU A 259 -12.52 14.83 17.17
N VAL A 260 -11.61 14.10 17.84
CA VAL A 260 -11.67 13.89 19.31
C VAL A 260 -11.73 15.23 20.06
N GLY A 261 -10.95 16.24 19.63
CA GLY A 261 -10.93 17.56 20.25
C GLY A 261 -12.31 18.25 20.24
N PRO A 262 -12.92 18.49 19.07
CA PRO A 262 -14.25 19.08 18.99
C PRO A 262 -15.34 18.24 19.68
N CYS A 263 -15.29 16.90 19.59
CA CYS A 263 -16.24 16.03 20.28
C CYS A 263 -16.14 16.16 21.81
N LEU A 264 -14.92 16.19 22.36
CA LEU A 264 -14.69 16.39 23.78
C LEU A 264 -15.17 17.78 24.23
N VAL A 265 -14.89 18.82 23.44
CA VAL A 265 -15.35 20.19 23.73
C VAL A 265 -16.87 20.27 23.69
N GLY A 266 -17.51 19.66 22.69
CA GLY A 266 -18.97 19.57 22.61
C GLY A 266 -19.58 18.85 23.82
N TYR A 267 -18.96 17.74 24.25
CA TYR A 267 -19.35 17.02 25.46
C TYR A 267 -19.21 17.89 26.72
N LEU A 268 -18.11 18.60 26.89
CA LEU A 268 -17.87 19.48 28.04
C LEU A 268 -18.81 20.69 28.05
N VAL A 269 -19.12 21.25 26.87
CA VAL A 269 -20.13 22.31 26.71
C VAL A 269 -21.50 21.80 27.14
N TRP A 270 -21.91 20.60 26.70
CA TRP A 270 -23.16 20.00 27.15
C TRP A 270 -23.15 19.72 28.66
N LYS A 271 -22.07 19.16 29.22
CA LYS A 271 -21.96 18.93 30.66
C LYS A 271 -21.99 20.24 31.47
N SER A 272 -21.54 21.36 30.90
CA SER A 272 -21.60 22.68 31.56
C SER A 272 -23.00 23.28 31.63
N THR A 273 -23.99 22.70 30.94
CA THR A 273 -25.40 23.09 31.08
C THR A 273 -26.12 22.32 32.20
N ILE A 274 -25.43 21.37 32.85
CA ILE A 274 -25.93 20.56 33.95
C ILE A 274 -25.37 21.13 35.26
N PRO A 275 -26.15 21.23 36.35
CA PRO A 275 -25.62 21.57 37.67
C PRO A 275 -24.49 20.64 38.09
N VAL A 276 -23.46 21.18 38.75
CA VAL A 276 -22.27 20.40 39.18
C VAL A 276 -22.66 19.27 40.15
N GLU A 277 -23.68 19.51 40.97
CA GLU A 277 -24.28 18.53 41.88
C GLU A 277 -24.89 17.31 41.18
N ASP A 278 -25.38 17.47 39.94
CA ASP A 278 -25.87 16.39 39.07
C ASP A 278 -24.78 15.83 38.14
N GLY A 279 -23.51 16.07 38.51
CA GLY A 279 -22.34 15.65 37.77
C GLY A 279 -22.00 16.53 36.57
N GLY A 280 -22.51 17.77 36.50
CA GLY A 280 -22.16 18.77 35.49
C GLY A 280 -20.72 19.26 35.55
N TYR A 281 -20.30 20.03 34.54
CA TYR A 281 -18.95 20.58 34.47
C TYR A 281 -18.89 22.00 35.03
N HIS A 282 -17.91 22.29 35.88
CA HIS A 282 -17.83 23.50 36.69
C HIS A 282 -17.52 24.79 35.91
N LEU A 283 -16.97 24.68 34.69
CA LEU A 283 -16.70 25.84 33.85
C LEU A 283 -17.89 26.15 32.94
N PRO A 284 -18.24 27.44 32.74
CA PRO A 284 -19.28 27.80 31.80
C PRO A 284 -18.86 27.50 30.36
N TRP A 285 -19.82 27.14 29.50
CA TRP A 285 -19.58 26.72 28.11
C TRP A 285 -18.69 27.69 27.30
N TRP A 286 -18.85 29.01 27.51
CA TRP A 286 -18.11 30.03 26.77
C TRP A 286 -16.61 30.03 27.13
N ASN A 287 -16.25 29.71 28.38
CA ASN A 287 -14.85 29.54 28.78
C ASN A 287 -14.22 28.37 28.03
N ILE A 288 -14.94 27.26 27.94
CA ILE A 288 -14.45 26.03 27.31
C ILE A 288 -14.18 26.27 25.82
N ILE A 289 -15.13 26.91 25.12
CA ILE A 289 -15.00 27.25 23.70
C ILE A 289 -13.86 28.26 23.48
N LEU A 290 -13.78 29.30 24.31
CA LEU A 290 -12.74 30.32 24.19
C LEU A 290 -11.35 29.72 24.43
N SER A 291 -11.17 28.95 25.50
CA SER A 291 -9.92 28.27 25.81
C SER A 291 -9.50 27.29 24.70
N TYR A 292 -10.45 26.52 24.16
CA TYR A 292 -10.17 25.61 23.05
C TYR A 292 -9.78 26.34 21.77
N THR A 293 -10.47 27.43 21.44
CA THR A 293 -10.19 28.24 20.25
C THR A 293 -8.82 28.90 20.35
N VAL A 294 -8.49 29.48 21.50
CA VAL A 294 -7.17 30.06 21.76
C VAL A 294 -6.08 28.99 21.68
N TRP A 295 -6.30 27.83 22.28
CA TRP A 295 -5.36 26.70 22.23
C TRP A 295 -5.14 26.17 20.81
N LEU A 296 -6.22 25.98 20.04
CA LEU A 296 -6.14 25.56 18.64
C LEU A 296 -5.38 26.58 17.80
N MET A 297 -5.71 27.88 17.93
CA MET A 297 -5.02 28.95 17.23
C MET A 297 -3.54 28.96 17.57
N ALA A 298 -3.17 28.87 18.85
CA ALA A 298 -1.78 28.87 19.29
C ALA A 298 -1.00 27.66 18.74
N THR A 299 -1.52 26.44 18.92
CA THR A 299 -0.83 25.21 18.50
C THR A 299 -0.72 25.07 16.98
N ARG A 300 -1.73 25.52 16.23
CA ARG A 300 -1.71 25.49 14.75
C ARG A 300 -0.84 26.58 14.16
N THR A 301 -0.84 27.78 14.75
CA THR A 301 0.08 28.86 14.37
C THR A 301 1.54 28.46 14.63
N ALA A 302 1.82 27.79 15.77
CA ALA A 302 3.16 27.29 16.08
C ALA A 302 3.68 26.28 15.04
N LYS A 303 2.80 25.44 14.47
CA LYS A 303 3.18 24.54 13.37
C LYS A 303 3.47 25.28 12.06
N LEU A 304 2.83 26.43 11.83
CA LEU A 304 3.01 27.26 10.65
C LEU A 304 4.13 28.30 10.82
N LEU A 305 4.78 28.35 11.98
CA LEU A 305 5.80 29.34 12.32
C LEU A 305 6.95 29.43 11.28
N PRO A 306 7.47 28.32 10.72
CA PRO A 306 8.51 28.40 9.69
C PRO A 306 8.06 29.18 8.44
N HIS A 307 6.79 29.03 8.02
CA HIS A 307 6.22 29.78 6.90
C HIS A 307 5.95 31.24 7.26
N LEU A 308 5.37 31.47 8.44
CA LEU A 308 5.05 32.83 8.94
C LEU A 308 6.30 33.67 9.21
N TRP A 309 7.46 33.03 9.45
CA TRP A 309 8.75 33.71 9.56
C TRP A 309 9.15 34.42 8.27
N HIS A 310 8.84 33.81 7.12
CA HIS A 310 9.12 34.39 5.81
C HIS A 310 8.01 35.32 5.33
N THR A 311 6.76 35.11 5.77
CA THR A 311 5.61 35.94 5.35
C THR A 311 4.60 36.12 6.49
N PRO A 312 4.84 37.10 7.40
CA PRO A 312 4.04 37.25 8.62
C PRO A 312 2.61 37.72 8.35
N SER A 313 2.34 38.38 7.23
CA SER A 313 1.00 38.80 6.82
C SER A 313 0.03 37.63 6.62
N HIS A 314 0.53 36.41 6.40
CA HIS A 314 -0.29 35.22 6.22
C HIS A 314 -0.97 34.71 7.50
N ILE A 315 -0.69 35.31 8.67
CA ILE A 315 -1.34 34.94 9.94
C ILE A 315 -2.87 35.06 9.88
N ILE A 316 -3.39 35.98 9.06
CA ILE A 316 -4.85 36.18 8.88
C ILE A 316 -5.55 34.95 8.28
N TYR A 317 -4.82 34.06 7.59
CA TYR A 317 -5.36 32.87 6.96
C TYR A 317 -5.36 31.63 7.87
N VAL A 318 -4.75 31.71 9.05
CA VAL A 318 -4.69 30.59 10.01
C VAL A 318 -6.08 30.09 10.42
N PRO A 319 -7.08 30.95 10.73
CA PRO A 319 -8.44 30.47 11.02
C PRO A 319 -9.05 29.67 9.86
N ALA A 320 -8.88 30.14 8.62
CA ALA A 320 -9.38 29.47 7.42
C ALA A 320 -8.69 28.10 7.21
N PHE A 321 -7.38 28.03 7.45
CA PHE A 321 -6.62 26.77 7.38
C PHE A 321 -7.10 25.74 8.41
N ILE A 322 -7.42 26.17 9.63
CA ILE A 322 -7.96 25.28 10.68
C ILE A 322 -9.32 24.73 10.26
N LEU A 323 -10.24 25.60 9.81
CA LEU A 323 -11.57 25.20 9.33
C LEU A 323 -11.47 24.23 8.15
N PHE A 324 -10.58 24.49 7.21
CA PHE A 324 -10.32 23.61 6.07
C PHE A 324 -9.81 22.24 6.51
N GLY A 325 -8.94 22.18 7.52
CA GLY A 325 -8.46 20.91 8.09
C GLY A 325 -9.59 20.06 8.69
N TYR A 326 -10.52 20.68 9.42
CA TYR A 326 -11.70 19.99 9.96
C TYR A 326 -12.67 19.54 8.87
N TYR A 327 -12.93 20.39 7.88
CA TYR A 327 -13.71 20.01 6.70
C TYR A 327 -13.11 18.78 6.01
N PHE A 328 -11.80 18.75 5.79
CA PHE A 328 -11.13 17.63 5.13
C PHE A 328 -11.16 16.35 5.98
N ALA A 329 -11.10 16.45 7.31
CA ALA A 329 -11.27 15.28 8.19
C ALA A 329 -12.70 14.73 8.14
N ILE A 330 -13.72 15.60 8.10
CA ILE A 330 -15.11 15.19 7.91
C ILE A 330 -15.27 14.52 6.54
N MET A 331 -14.70 15.08 5.48
CA MET A 331 -14.72 14.49 4.15
C MET A 331 -14.04 13.11 4.11
N LYS A 332 -12.93 12.92 4.84
CA LYS A 332 -12.26 11.62 4.97
C LYS A 332 -13.11 10.60 5.74
N LEU A 333 -13.79 11.01 6.81
CA LEU A 333 -14.74 10.13 7.50
C LEU A 333 -15.95 9.82 6.63
N TYR A 334 -16.51 10.81 5.94
CA TYR A 334 -17.59 10.61 4.98
C TYR A 334 -17.15 9.59 3.92
N ALA A 335 -15.98 9.79 3.31
CA ALA A 335 -15.39 8.86 2.35
C ALA A 335 -15.22 7.44 2.92
N LEU A 336 -14.84 7.30 4.21
CA LEU A 336 -14.74 6.01 4.89
C LEU A 336 -16.11 5.30 5.01
N PHE A 337 -17.20 6.04 5.20
CA PHE A 337 -18.56 5.49 5.31
C PHE A 337 -19.31 5.42 3.96
N THR A 338 -18.83 6.13 2.93
CA THR A 338 -19.35 6.10 1.56
C THR A 338 -18.48 5.32 0.60
N LEU A 339 -17.65 4.39 1.10
CA LEU A 339 -16.85 3.48 0.29
C LEU A 339 -17.68 2.58 -0.66
N HIS A 340 -19.01 2.54 -0.48
CA HIS A 340 -19.96 1.82 -1.35
C HIS A 340 -20.43 2.63 -2.56
N GLU A 341 -20.22 3.96 -2.55
CA GLU A 341 -20.53 4.86 -3.67
C GLU A 341 -19.29 5.03 -4.54
N THR A 342 -19.08 4.09 -5.47
CA THR A 342 -17.95 4.12 -6.39
C THR A 342 -18.33 4.84 -7.68
N GLY A 343 -17.95 6.11 -7.81
CA GLY A 343 -18.15 6.90 -9.02
C GLY A 343 -16.86 7.58 -9.49
N TRP A 344 -16.51 7.40 -10.76
CA TRP A 344 -15.41 8.14 -11.39
C TRP A 344 -15.82 9.59 -11.62
N GLY A 345 -15.20 10.53 -10.88
CA GLY A 345 -15.52 11.97 -10.97
C GLY A 345 -15.33 12.61 -12.36
N THR A 346 -14.68 11.91 -13.30
CA THR A 346 -14.45 12.34 -14.69
C THR A 346 -15.17 11.50 -15.73
N ARG A 347 -15.91 10.45 -15.33
CA ARG A 347 -16.70 9.58 -16.23
C ARG A 347 -18.01 9.17 -15.55
N ALA A 348 -19.06 9.95 -15.77
CA ALA A 348 -20.40 9.58 -15.32
C ALA A 348 -20.86 8.31 -16.06
N GLY A 349 -21.15 7.22 -15.34
CA GLY A 349 -21.87 6.04 -15.88
C GLY A 349 -21.27 4.65 -15.64
N ILE A 350 -20.07 4.51 -15.06
CA ILE A 350 -19.46 3.18 -14.80
C ILE A 350 -19.28 2.98 -13.29
N GLY A 351 -20.38 2.77 -12.57
CA GLY A 351 -20.31 2.67 -11.10
C GLY A 351 -21.58 2.21 -10.38
N ASP A 352 -22.59 1.68 -11.08
CA ASP A 352 -23.79 1.13 -10.46
C ASP A 352 -23.72 -0.40 -10.50
N PRO A 353 -23.18 -1.08 -9.47
CA PRO A 353 -23.04 -2.54 -9.46
C PRO A 353 -24.40 -3.25 -9.61
N THR A 354 -25.49 -2.60 -9.20
CA THR A 354 -26.88 -3.08 -9.35
C THR A 354 -27.35 -3.12 -10.80
N LYS A 355 -26.85 -2.22 -11.66
CA LYS A 355 -27.14 -2.24 -13.12
C LYS A 355 -26.29 -3.25 -13.88
N ALA A 356 -25.06 -3.51 -13.41
CA ALA A 356 -24.21 -4.54 -13.98
C ALA A 356 -24.81 -5.95 -13.79
N THR A 357 -25.50 -6.20 -12.67
CA THR A 357 -26.18 -7.49 -12.42
C THR A 357 -27.54 -7.59 -13.11
N ALA A 358 -28.28 -6.49 -13.25
CA ALA A 358 -29.58 -6.49 -13.93
C ALA A 358 -29.50 -6.60 -15.47
N ALA A 359 -28.36 -6.23 -16.06
CA ALA A 359 -28.13 -6.37 -17.50
C ALA A 359 -27.79 -7.81 -17.94
N THR A 360 -27.48 -8.72 -17.00
CA THR A 360 -27.10 -10.10 -17.29
C THR A 360 -28.29 -11.05 -17.42
N ASP A 361 -29.48 -10.68 -16.93
CA ASP A 361 -30.70 -11.51 -16.95
C ASP A 361 -31.71 -11.11 -18.05
N GLY A 362 -31.42 -10.11 -18.87
CA GLY A 362 -32.28 -9.65 -19.97
C GLY A 362 -31.69 -9.99 -21.34
N GLY A 363 -32.20 -11.04 -21.96
CA GLY A 363 -31.72 -11.57 -23.23
C GLY A 363 -31.56 -10.59 -24.40
N VAL A 364 -30.60 -10.94 -25.25
CA VAL A 364 -30.22 -10.42 -26.58
C VAL A 364 -31.28 -9.59 -27.32
N SER A 365 -30.91 -8.36 -27.72
CA SER A 365 -31.30 -7.76 -29.01
C SER A 365 -30.37 -6.63 -29.47
N VAL A 366 -29.63 -6.91 -30.54
CA VAL A 366 -29.24 -6.07 -31.70
C VAL A 366 -29.04 -4.55 -31.52
N VAL A 367 -27.78 -4.14 -31.71
CA VAL A 367 -27.23 -2.94 -32.39
C VAL A 367 -28.13 -1.71 -32.56
N GLN A 368 -27.71 -0.57 -32.00
CA GLN A 368 -27.80 0.71 -32.70
C GLN A 368 -26.69 1.70 -32.26
N GLU A 369 -25.72 1.87 -33.16
CA GLU A 369 -24.69 2.91 -33.12
C GLU A 369 -25.27 4.26 -33.58
N LYS A 370 -25.15 5.31 -32.75
CA LYS A 370 -25.33 6.74 -33.08
C LYS A 370 -24.61 7.56 -32.00
N ALA A 371 -23.96 8.70 -32.24
CA ALA A 371 -23.52 9.39 -33.44
C ALA A 371 -22.45 10.41 -32.96
N TYR A 372 -21.28 10.41 -33.60
CA TYR A 372 -20.27 11.44 -33.41
C TYR A 372 -20.70 12.73 -34.12
N TYR A 373 -20.64 13.87 -33.42
CA TYR A 373 -20.93 15.18 -34.01
C TYR A 373 -19.78 15.63 -34.93
N GLY A 374 -20.06 15.59 -36.24
CA GLY A 374 -19.78 16.58 -37.29
C GLY A 374 -18.45 17.36 -37.34
N VAL A 375 -17.67 17.09 -38.40
CA VAL A 375 -16.90 18.10 -39.14
C VAL A 375 -17.12 17.87 -40.66
N PRO A 376 -17.30 18.88 -41.53
CA PRO A 376 -17.81 18.69 -42.89
C PRO A 376 -16.75 18.57 -44.01
N THR A 377 -17.05 17.68 -44.98
CA THR A 377 -16.78 17.68 -46.45
C THR A 377 -15.31 17.67 -46.96
N THR A 378 -14.85 16.87 -47.93
CA THR A 378 -15.36 16.51 -49.30
C THR A 378 -14.51 15.34 -49.92
N PRO A 379 -14.83 14.73 -51.09
CA PRO A 379 -14.60 13.30 -51.39
C PRO A 379 -13.51 12.96 -52.44
N THR A 380 -13.01 11.71 -52.46
CA THR A 380 -13.05 10.73 -53.60
C THR A 380 -12.21 9.45 -53.37
N SER A 381 -12.77 8.30 -53.76
CA SER A 381 -12.33 6.88 -53.62
C SER A 381 -11.33 6.41 -54.73
N PRO A 382 -11.06 5.09 -55.00
CA PRO A 382 -11.33 3.81 -54.30
C PRO A 382 -10.23 2.69 -54.33
N GLN A 383 -10.42 1.65 -53.47
CA GLN A 383 -10.14 0.18 -53.62
C GLN A 383 -8.67 -0.32 -53.65
N SER A 384 -8.28 -1.45 -53.04
CA SER A 384 -8.79 -2.84 -53.10
C SER A 384 -8.10 -3.78 -52.05
N PRO A 385 -8.40 -5.11 -51.93
CA PRO A 385 -8.61 -5.82 -50.65
C PRO A 385 -7.59 -6.99 -50.45
N TYR A 386 -7.97 -8.04 -49.68
CA TYR A 386 -7.31 -9.34 -49.41
C TYR A 386 -6.63 -9.43 -48.03
N HIS A 387 -6.67 -10.52 -47.27
CA HIS A 387 -7.51 -11.73 -47.17
C HIS A 387 -6.95 -12.45 -45.92
N GLN A 388 -7.79 -12.93 -45.00
CA GLN A 388 -7.38 -13.94 -44.02
C GLN A 388 -7.95 -15.30 -44.44
N PRO A 389 -7.21 -16.37 -44.15
CA PRO A 389 -7.78 -17.57 -43.52
C PRO A 389 -7.01 -17.88 -42.21
N ALA A 390 -7.63 -18.18 -41.06
CA ALA A 390 -8.62 -19.19 -40.69
C ALA A 390 -8.01 -20.59 -40.38
N VAL A 391 -8.13 -20.97 -39.08
CA VAL A 391 -8.53 -22.31 -38.56
C VAL A 391 -7.36 -23.30 -38.35
N GLU A 392 -7.22 -24.16 -37.32
CA GLU A 392 -8.09 -24.87 -36.36
C GLU A 392 -7.19 -25.31 -35.16
N MET A 393 -7.57 -25.17 -33.89
CA MET A 393 -8.22 -26.16 -33.01
C MET A 393 -7.48 -27.52 -32.84
N GLN A 394 -6.99 -27.83 -31.62
CA GLN A 394 -7.48 -28.95 -30.79
C GLN A 394 -6.62 -29.24 -29.52
N ALA A 395 -7.35 -29.51 -28.43
CA ALA A 395 -7.16 -30.48 -27.33
C ALA A 395 -5.72 -30.79 -26.85
N GLY A 396 -5.37 -30.76 -25.56
CA GLY A 396 -6.13 -30.99 -24.34
C GLY A 396 -5.42 -32.08 -23.53
N TYR A 397 -4.88 -31.77 -22.34
CA TYR A 397 -4.67 -32.75 -21.26
C TYR A 397 -4.39 -32.08 -19.90
N THR A 398 -4.88 -32.75 -18.86
CA THR A 398 -5.12 -32.38 -17.45
C THR A 398 -3.93 -32.69 -16.50
N PRO A 399 -3.99 -32.28 -15.20
CA PRO A 399 -2.89 -31.61 -14.50
C PRO A 399 -2.08 -32.47 -13.51
N HIS A 400 -0.91 -31.97 -13.13
CA HIS A 400 -0.23 -32.39 -11.90
C HIS A 400 -0.14 -31.25 -10.89
N ALA A 401 -0.46 -31.60 -9.64
CA ALA A 401 -0.63 -30.75 -8.47
C ALA A 401 0.64 -29.98 -8.08
N ALA A 402 0.48 -28.70 -7.70
CA ALA A 402 1.52 -27.88 -7.09
C ALA A 402 1.03 -27.31 -5.75
N TYR A 403 1.83 -27.56 -4.72
CA TYR A 403 1.65 -27.12 -3.34
C TYR A 403 1.78 -25.59 -3.22
N GLY A 404 0.78 -24.94 -2.62
CA GLY A 404 0.66 -23.49 -2.50
C GLY A 404 1.58 -22.88 -1.43
N GLY A 405 2.25 -21.79 -1.81
CA GLY A 405 2.86 -20.83 -0.88
C GLY A 405 1.81 -19.87 -0.32
N GLN A 406 1.89 -19.58 0.97
CA GLN A 406 0.93 -18.74 1.70
C GLN A 406 1.32 -17.25 1.63
N THR A 407 0.40 -16.41 1.14
CA THR A 407 0.52 -14.94 1.09
C THR A 407 -0.25 -14.31 2.25
N VAL A 408 0.27 -13.23 2.86
CA VAL A 408 -0.23 -12.62 4.11
C VAL A 408 -0.76 -11.19 3.84
N TYR A 409 -1.95 -10.82 4.35
CA TYR A 409 -2.69 -9.58 3.98
C TYR A 409 -3.27 -8.81 5.17
N THR A 410 -3.66 -7.54 4.99
CA THR A 410 -4.33 -6.76 6.04
C THR A 410 -5.58 -6.04 5.54
N ARG A 411 -6.57 -5.91 6.43
CA ARG A 411 -7.91 -5.34 6.17
C ARG A 411 -7.93 -3.82 6.16
#